data_AF-A0A9D1GB22-F1
#
_entry.id   AF-A0A9D1GB22-F1
#
_cell.length_a   1.000
_cell.length_b   1.000
_cell.length_c   1.000
_cell.angle_alpha   90.00
_cell.angle_beta   90.00
_cell.angle_gamma   90.00
#
_symmetry.space_group_name_H-M   'P 1'
#
loop_
_entity.id
_entity.type
_entity.pdbx_description
1 polymer ?
#
loop_
_entity_poly.entity_id
_entity_poly.type
_entity_poly.pdbx_seq_one_letter_code
_entity_poly.pdbx_strand_id
1 'polypeptide(L)' 'MKFQFETSNIKYPYATVHPDNLASLKSLENIGYKKYKEKLMYGGKIRYIMRKELV' A
#
# COMPACT_ATOMS: atom_id res chain seq x y z
N MET A 1 -15.47 14.97 15.30
CA MET A 1 -15.09 13.57 15.57
C MET A 1 -13.59 13.44 15.36
N LYS A 2 -12.80 13.41 16.44
CA LYS A 2 -11.35 13.22 16.37
C LYS A 2 -11.08 11.74 16.61
N PHE A 3 -10.66 11.01 15.58
CA PHE A 3 -10.15 9.66 15.76
C PHE A 3 -8.75 9.79 16.37
N GLN A 4 -8.64 9.55 17.68
CA GLN A 4 -7.37 9.32 18.34
C GLN A 4 -7.00 7.87 18.06
N PHE A 5 -6.17 7.64 17.04
CA PHE A 5 -5.54 6.34 16.86
C PHE A 5 -4.49 6.22 17.98
N GLU A 6 -4.69 5.28 18.91
CA GLU A 6 -3.57 4.73 19.67
C GLU A 6 -2.46 4.43 18.67
N THR A 7 -1.24 4.89 18.97
CA THR A 7 -0.04 4.56 18.19
C THR A 7 0.24 3.07 18.35
N SER A 8 -0.57 2.28 17.65
CA SER A 8 -0.35 0.87 17.41
C SER A 8 1.09 0.71 16.95
N ASN A 9 1.77 -0.34 17.42
CA ASN A 9 3.12 -0.72 17.01
C ASN A 9 3.19 -1.18 15.53
N ILE A 10 2.37 -0.58 14.66
CA ILE A 10 2.33 -0.84 13.22
C ILE A 10 3.59 -0.24 12.60
N LYS A 11 4.49 -1.13 12.19
CA LYS A 11 5.71 -0.74 11.47
C LYS A 11 5.43 -0.41 10.00
N TYR A 12 4.46 -1.11 9.40
CA TYR A 12 4.17 -1.00 7.97
C TYR A 12 2.67 -1.09 7.66
N PRO A 13 2.03 -0.02 7.16
CA PRO A 13 0.78 -0.12 6.42
C PRO A 13 1.03 -0.64 5.01
N TYR A 14 0.07 -1.41 4.49
CA TYR A 14 0.12 -2.03 3.17
C TYR A 14 -1.06 -1.61 2.30
N ALA A 15 -0.86 -1.57 0.99
CA ALA A 15 -1.89 -1.38 -0.02
C ALA A 15 -1.67 -2.35 -1.20
N THR A 16 -2.72 -2.73 -1.90
CA THR A 16 -2.67 -3.55 -3.12
C THR A 16 -3.17 -2.72 -4.30
N VAL A 17 -2.42 -2.70 -5.40
CA VAL A 17 -2.76 -1.93 -6.61
C VAL A 17 -2.58 -2.78 -7.86
N HIS A 18 -3.42 -2.60 -8.89
CA HIS A 18 -3.16 -3.21 -10.20
C HIS A 18 -1.89 -2.60 -10.81
N PRO A 19 -1.01 -3.38 -11.45
CA PRO A 19 0.15 -2.86 -12.17
C PRO A 19 -0.21 -1.72 -13.15
N ASP A 20 -1.33 -1.88 -13.86
CA ASP A 20 -1.79 -0.90 -14.85
C ASP A 20 -2.49 0.34 -14.26
N ASN A 21 -2.78 0.36 -12.94
CA ASN A 21 -3.38 1.52 -12.30
C ASN A 21 -2.29 2.54 -11.91
N LEU A 22 -1.73 3.19 -12.93
CA LEU A 22 -0.64 4.15 -12.80
C LEU A 22 -1.00 5.34 -11.91
N ALA A 23 -2.27 5.77 -11.89
CA ALA A 23 -2.73 6.87 -11.05
C ALA A 23 -2.59 6.52 -9.56
N SER A 24 -3.10 5.36 -9.13
CA SER A 24 -2.97 4.92 -7.74
C SER A 24 -1.51 4.61 -7.37
N LEU A 25 -0.72 4.04 -8.29
CA LEU A 25 0.71 3.80 -8.05
C LEU A 25 1.46 5.10 -7.75
N LYS A 26 1.32 6.11 -8.62
CA LYS A 26 1.96 7.42 -8.43
C LYS A 26 1.51 8.09 -7.13
N SER A 27 0.21 8.04 -6.82
CA SER A 27 -0.31 8.61 -5.57
C SER A 27 0.30 7.94 -4.34
N LEU A 28 0.44 6.61 -4.34
CA LEU A 28 1.05 5.86 -3.25
C LEU A 28 2.56 6.13 -3.12
N GLU A 29 3.27 6.16 -4.24
CA GLU A 29 4.70 6.49 -4.29
C GLU A 29 4.96 7.90 -3.73
N ASN A 30 4.14 8.88 -4.12
CA ASN A 30 4.23 10.26 -3.64
C ASN A 30 4.04 10.39 -2.12
N ILE A 31 3.24 9.53 -1.50
CA ILE A 31 3.05 9.53 -0.03
C ILE A 31 4.01 8.59 0.71
N GLY A 32 5.01 8.02 0.01
CA GLY A 32 6.11 7.26 0.59
C GLY A 32 5.93 5.75 0.62
N TYR A 33 4.95 5.19 -0.09
CA TYR A 33 4.86 3.74 -0.26
C TYR A 33 5.83 3.27 -1.33
N LYS A 34 6.38 2.07 -1.14
CA LYS A 34 7.27 1.39 -2.08
C LYS A 34 6.71 0.01 -2.41
N LYS A 35 6.96 -0.46 -3.63
CA LYS A 35 6.64 -1.82 -4.04
C LYS A 35 7.45 -2.82 -3.21
N TYR A 36 6.76 -3.71 -2.52
CA TYR A 36 7.35 -4.77 -1.70
C TYR A 36 7.38 -6.11 -2.43
N LYS A 37 6.27 -6.49 -3.06
CA LYS A 37 6.15 -7.75 -3.80
C LYS A 37 5.03 -7.69 -4.84
N GLU A 38 5.05 -8.65 -5.75
CA GLU A 38 3.93 -8.95 -6.63
C GLU A 38 3.25 -10.23 -6.20
N LYS A 39 1.93 -10.31 -6.34
CA LYS A 39 1.18 -11.54 -6.06
C LYS A 39 -0.06 -11.65 -6.93
N LEU A 40 -0.39 -12.87 -7.35
CA LEU A 40 -1.67 -13.20 -7.97
C LEU A 40 -2.79 -13.07 -6.92
N MET A 41 -3.79 -12.24 -7.20
CA MET A 41 -4.93 -11.98 -6.31
C MET A 41 -6.20 -11.74 -7.11
N TYR A 42 -7.35 -11.70 -6.42
CA TYR A 42 -8.68 -11.28 -6.90
C TYR A 42 -8.94 -11.58 -8.40
N GLY A 43 -9.43 -12.80 -8.69
CA GLY A 43 -9.74 -13.21 -10.05
C GLY A 43 -8.51 -13.48 -10.92
N GLY A 44 -7.41 -13.94 -10.31
CA GLY A 44 -6.21 -14.36 -11.07
C GLY A 44 -5.40 -13.22 -11.68
N LYS A 45 -5.49 -12.00 -11.14
CA LYS A 45 -4.74 -10.84 -11.65
C LYS A 45 -3.56 -10.53 -10.75
N ILE A 46 -2.46 -10.10 -11.36
CA ILE A 46 -1.28 -9.64 -10.62
C ILE A 46 -1.62 -8.34 -9.89
N ARG A 47 -1.18 -8.22 -8.64
CA ARG A 47 -1.23 -6.99 -7.84
C ARG A 47 0.14 -6.67 -7.28
N TYR A 48 0.46 -5.38 -7.28
CA TYR A 48 1.59 -4.85 -6.54
C TYR A 48 1.16 -4.63 -5.09
N ILE A 49 1.92 -5.21 -4.18
CA ILE A 49 1.80 -4.98 -2.75
C ILE A 49 2.76 -3.86 -2.42
N MET A 50 2.20 -2.71 -2.06
CA MET A 50 2.90 -1.50 -1.70
C MET A 50 2.95 -1.41 -0.17
N ARG A 51 4.06 -0.95 0.40
CA ARG A 51 4.22 -0.72 1.85
C ARG A 51 4.92 0.60 2.12
N LYS A 52 4.57 1.26 3.22
CA LYS A 52 5.29 2.42 3.74
C LYS A 52 5.84 2.09 5.13
N GLU A 53 7.01 2.59 5.47
CA GLU A 53 7.55 2.49 6.82
C GLU A 53 7.03 3.68 7.66
N LEU A 54 6.51 3.41 8.85
CA LEU A 54 6.04 4.44 9.79
C LEU A 54 7.05 4.79 10.88
N VAL A 55 8.20 4.10 10.87
CA VAL A 55 9.28 4.21 11.86
C VAL A 55 10.23 5.34 11.48
#